data_AF-A0A5C7HXS8-F1
#
_entry.id   AF-A0A5C7HXS8-F1
#
_cell.length_a   1.000
_cell.length_b   1.000
_cell.length_c   1.000
_cell.angle_alpha   90.00
_cell.angle_beta   90.00
_cell.angle_gamma   90.00
#
_symmetry.space_group_name_H-M   'P 1'
#
loop_
_entity.id
_entity.type
_entity.pdbx_description
1 polymer ?
#
loop_
_entity_poly.entity_id
_entity_poly.type
_entity_poly.pdbx_seq_one_letter_code
_entity_poly.pdbx_strand_id
1 'polypeptide(L)'
;MAKLKIAGTWSGDLQVELEQWTVPMLREEVAKQSSMLPETINLICAGKVLKDGDGSEKLSQLGIKNNAKILATRVSADEGKSLVAEEERSHYGLLVLIKLSAAALVERHADGSLPLEDFNIELEDQNGETIRFGTETDRRAMMMGLMLHANAKKLIRRQLYKDALEVLTMGEEAFSLCNPKVIELVDNVPLLQIDMVWCYFMLRDISWLSVAGMRLQKAREGIERAHGKDSFRMRLLQAGRHPELALHLRMELLEGVVAYHSGQFDKSRKALTSAQAKFFQLQVPDESLSLVMSMGFKEQDAKRALRISNQDVGTAIDFLVEEKAKRAQKREDNNRRRREIAEQKQYGMTPLKKAVDLQRLKALVSIGYEKELAAEALRRNENDTEKALDDLTNPESNSSIQLEIESRKRKRHQKSTNVNIEQLVSMGFERSAVVEASRAGGSIEQIMHRLLSQTAPNTSSAANNPESSSITTTNNVGPSSSNDNENVIGESTTGEIEERDVEMEDELACELTGDVFADYDIEVSKEGEAINEYLALIDSAINV
;
A
#
# COMPACT_ATOMS: atom_id res chain seq x y z
N MET A 1 -0.67 48.13 -48.93
CA MET A 1 -0.84 46.66 -49.00
C MET A 1 0.52 45.98 -48.94
N ALA A 2 0.79 45.23 -47.88
CA ALA A 2 1.96 44.36 -47.73
C ALA A 2 1.53 42.90 -47.80
N LYS A 3 2.40 42.03 -48.28
CA LYS A 3 2.14 40.60 -48.44
C LYS A 3 2.76 39.84 -47.27
N LEU A 4 1.97 39.06 -46.54
CA LEU A 4 2.43 38.17 -45.46
C LEU A 4 2.34 36.72 -45.92
N LYS A 5 3.36 35.93 -45.60
CA LYS A 5 3.39 34.49 -45.89
C LYS A 5 3.05 33.73 -44.63
N ILE A 6 1.87 33.13 -44.58
CA ILE A 6 1.43 32.33 -43.45
C ILE A 6 1.70 30.85 -43.75
N ALA A 7 2.20 30.13 -42.77
CA ALA A 7 2.44 28.69 -42.83
C ALA A 7 1.96 28.02 -41.54
N GLY A 8 1.66 26.72 -41.57
CA GLY A 8 1.19 25.96 -40.40
C GLY A 8 -0.26 25.51 -40.57
N THR A 9 -1.14 25.81 -39.59
CA THR A 9 -2.57 25.42 -39.58
C THR A 9 -3.29 25.86 -40.87
N TRP A 10 -2.85 26.95 -41.49
CA TRP A 10 -3.18 27.33 -42.86
C TRP A 10 -1.93 27.85 -43.54
N SER A 11 -1.80 27.60 -44.85
CA SER A 11 -0.63 28.02 -45.64
C SER A 11 -1.07 28.81 -46.85
N GLY A 12 -0.67 30.07 -46.93
CA GLY A 12 -1.10 30.98 -47.98
C GLY A 12 -0.52 32.39 -47.84
N ASP A 13 -0.70 33.16 -48.91
CA ASP A 13 -0.26 34.56 -48.95
C ASP A 13 -1.44 35.49 -48.63
N LEU A 14 -1.31 36.32 -47.59
CA LEU A 14 -2.32 37.27 -47.17
C LEU A 14 -1.87 38.72 -47.45
N GLN A 15 -2.72 39.51 -48.11
CA GLN A 15 -2.45 40.93 -48.31
C GLN A 15 -3.09 41.73 -47.17
N VAL A 16 -2.26 42.46 -46.42
CA VAL A 16 -2.70 43.24 -45.25
C VAL A 16 -2.14 44.65 -45.26
N GLU A 17 -2.79 45.56 -44.55
CA GLU A 17 -2.29 46.92 -44.34
C GLU A 17 -1.58 47.01 -42.99
N LEU A 18 -0.24 46.94 -43.00
CA LEU A 18 0.60 46.85 -41.79
C LEU A 18 0.43 48.02 -40.81
N GLU A 19 0.00 49.18 -41.30
CA GLU A 19 -0.22 50.40 -40.50
C GLU A 19 -1.61 50.46 -39.87
N GLN A 20 -2.55 49.61 -40.31
CA GLN A 20 -3.93 49.61 -39.84
C GLN A 20 -4.30 48.34 -39.08
N TRP A 21 -3.75 47.20 -39.50
CA TRP A 21 -4.07 45.90 -38.93
C TRP A 21 -3.39 45.68 -37.57
N THR A 22 -4.06 44.94 -36.71
CA THR A 22 -3.61 44.53 -35.38
C THR A 22 -3.47 43.00 -35.33
N VAL A 23 -2.81 42.47 -34.29
CA VAL A 23 -2.64 41.01 -34.11
C VAL A 23 -3.98 40.26 -34.03
N PRO A 24 -5.02 40.76 -33.32
CA PRO A 24 -6.32 40.10 -33.30
C PRO A 24 -6.99 40.04 -34.68
N MET A 25 -6.92 41.12 -35.46
CA MET A 25 -7.49 41.14 -36.83
C MET A 25 -6.78 40.15 -37.76
N LEU A 26 -5.45 40.05 -37.64
CA LEU A 26 -4.68 39.06 -38.39
C LEU A 26 -5.06 37.63 -37.96
N ARG A 27 -5.21 37.38 -36.66
CA ARG A 27 -5.60 36.08 -36.11
C ARG A 27 -6.99 35.67 -36.55
N GLU A 28 -7.95 36.60 -36.56
CA GLU A 28 -9.31 36.38 -37.03
C GLU A 28 -9.35 36.02 -38.52
N GLU A 29 -8.54 36.69 -39.34
CA GLU A 29 -8.47 36.38 -40.77
C GLU A 29 -7.83 35.01 -41.04
N VAL A 30 -6.76 34.65 -40.33
CA VAL A 30 -6.18 33.30 -40.41
C VAL A 30 -7.18 32.24 -39.91
N ALA A 31 -7.96 32.54 -38.88
CA ALA A 31 -9.00 31.67 -38.35
C ALA A 31 -10.13 31.43 -39.38
N LYS A 32 -10.60 32.48 -40.06
CA LYS A 32 -11.59 32.39 -41.14
C LYS A 32 -11.09 31.52 -42.29
N GLN A 33 -9.83 31.70 -42.73
CA GLN A 33 -9.25 30.92 -43.82
C GLN A 33 -8.95 29.46 -43.43
N SER A 34 -8.75 29.18 -42.15
CA SER A 34 -8.48 27.82 -41.62
C SER A 34 -9.73 27.08 -41.12
N SER A 35 -10.93 27.70 -41.16
CA SER A 35 -12.17 27.17 -40.56
C SER A 35 -12.02 26.83 -39.06
N MET A 36 -11.26 27.64 -38.31
CA MET A 36 -11.02 27.44 -36.87
C MET A 36 -11.43 28.66 -36.06
N LEU A 37 -11.50 28.51 -34.73
CA LEU A 37 -11.76 29.62 -33.82
C LEU A 37 -10.47 30.42 -33.57
N PRO A 38 -10.51 31.78 -33.56
CA PRO A 38 -9.33 32.62 -33.35
C PRO A 38 -8.57 32.29 -32.06
N GLU A 39 -9.28 31.89 -31.00
CA GLU A 39 -8.71 31.55 -29.68
C GLU A 39 -7.82 30.30 -29.71
N THR A 40 -7.96 29.46 -30.74
CA THR A 40 -7.21 28.21 -30.88
C THR A 40 -5.95 28.35 -31.73
N ILE A 41 -5.60 29.56 -32.17
CA ILE A 41 -4.48 29.83 -33.08
C ILE A 41 -3.47 30.76 -32.40
N ASN A 42 -2.23 30.29 -32.29
CA ASN A 42 -1.07 31.13 -31.96
C ASN A 42 -0.34 31.53 -33.24
N LEU A 43 0.03 32.81 -33.34
CA LEU A 43 0.83 33.35 -34.44
C LEU A 43 2.27 33.60 -33.96
N ILE A 44 3.25 33.12 -34.71
CA ILE A 44 4.68 33.24 -34.39
C ILE A 44 5.39 33.92 -35.55
N CYS A 45 6.10 35.02 -35.29
CA CYS A 45 6.89 35.72 -36.29
C CYS A 45 8.33 35.88 -35.77
N ALA A 46 9.32 35.46 -36.58
CA ALA A 46 10.75 35.55 -36.25
C ALA A 46 11.12 34.98 -34.85
N GLY A 47 10.49 33.87 -34.45
CA GLY A 47 10.74 33.18 -33.17
C GLY A 47 10.03 33.79 -31.96
N LYS A 48 9.19 34.83 -32.14
CA LYS A 48 8.39 35.44 -31.07
C LYS A 48 6.91 35.15 -31.28
N VAL A 49 6.24 34.69 -30.22
CA VAL A 49 4.77 34.53 -30.19
C VAL A 49 4.14 35.92 -30.14
N LEU A 50 3.28 36.23 -31.12
CA LEU A 50 2.52 37.46 -31.15
C LEU A 50 1.39 37.38 -30.13
N LYS A 51 1.46 38.19 -29.09
CA LYS A 51 0.42 38.29 -28.06
C LYS A 51 -0.60 39.36 -28.45
N ASP A 52 -1.84 39.15 -28.06
CA ASP A 52 -2.87 40.19 -28.16
C ASP A 52 -2.61 41.19 -27.03
N GLY A 53 -2.03 42.35 -27.35
CA GLY A 53 -1.90 43.47 -26.42
C GLY A 53 -3.22 44.24 -26.26
N ASP A 54 -3.15 45.52 -25.90
CA ASP A 54 -4.32 46.41 -25.70
C ASP A 54 -5.13 46.73 -26.99
N GLY A 55 -4.94 45.96 -28.06
CA GLY A 55 -5.66 46.10 -29.34
C GLY A 55 -5.31 47.35 -30.15
N SER A 56 -4.43 48.22 -29.66
CA SER A 56 -4.04 49.47 -30.33
C SER A 56 -2.74 49.35 -31.15
N GLU A 57 -1.90 48.36 -30.85
CA GLU A 57 -0.60 48.16 -31.50
C GLU A 57 -0.76 47.63 -32.93
N LYS A 58 -0.14 48.33 -33.88
CA LYS A 58 -0.17 47.98 -35.30
C LYS A 58 0.88 46.94 -35.63
N LEU A 59 0.63 46.10 -36.64
CA LEU A 59 1.58 45.07 -37.07
C LEU A 59 2.97 45.64 -37.42
N SER A 60 3.04 46.88 -37.95
CA SER A 60 4.29 47.59 -38.23
C SER A 60 5.12 47.89 -36.96
N GLN A 61 4.45 48.21 -35.84
CA GLN A 61 5.07 48.50 -34.55
C GLN A 61 5.62 47.24 -33.88
N LEU A 62 5.05 46.08 -34.21
CA LEU A 62 5.51 44.75 -33.77
C LEU A 62 6.64 44.19 -34.64
N GLY A 63 7.19 45.00 -35.55
CA GLY A 63 8.33 44.62 -36.39
C GLY A 63 7.98 43.72 -37.57
N ILE A 64 6.70 43.57 -37.91
CA ILE A 64 6.24 42.79 -39.06
C ILE A 64 6.41 43.63 -40.32
N LYS A 65 7.25 43.13 -41.25
CA LYS A 65 7.59 43.79 -42.51
C LYS A 65 6.89 43.13 -43.69
N ASN A 66 6.91 43.79 -44.84
CA ASN A 66 6.46 43.20 -46.10
C ASN A 66 7.24 41.90 -46.40
N ASN A 67 6.55 40.84 -46.80
CA ASN A 67 7.02 39.46 -46.97
C ASN A 67 7.46 38.73 -45.69
N ALA A 68 7.02 39.17 -44.51
CA ALA A 68 7.28 38.42 -43.28
C ALA A 68 6.63 37.03 -43.31
N LYS A 69 7.33 36.04 -42.73
CA LYS A 69 6.86 34.66 -42.56
C LYS A 69 6.24 34.52 -41.16
N ILE A 70 4.98 34.14 -41.11
CA ILE A 70 4.22 33.93 -39.88
C ILE A 70 3.83 32.46 -39.80
N LEU A 71 4.18 31.81 -38.69
CA LEU A 71 3.77 30.45 -38.40
C LEU A 71 2.49 30.49 -37.55
N ALA A 72 1.40 29.92 -38.06
CA ALA A 72 0.16 29.72 -37.33
C ALA A 72 0.13 28.29 -36.77
N THR A 73 0.09 28.14 -35.46
CA THR A 73 0.03 26.84 -34.77
C THR A 73 -1.26 26.71 -33.99
N ARG A 74 -1.91 25.56 -34.09
CA ARG A 74 -3.09 25.23 -33.27
C ARG A 74 -2.67 24.99 -31.81
N VAL A 75 -3.39 25.59 -30.88
CA VAL A 75 -3.25 25.37 -29.44
C VAL A 75 -4.48 24.65 -28.95
N SER A 76 -4.37 23.34 -28.70
CA SER A 76 -5.36 22.58 -27.93
C SER A 76 -4.99 22.72 -26.44
N ALA A 77 -5.40 23.82 -25.80
CA ALA A 77 -5.01 24.13 -24.42
C ALA A 77 -5.85 23.41 -23.35
N ASP A 78 -7.06 22.95 -23.66
CA ASP A 78 -8.00 22.48 -22.63
C ASP A 78 -7.94 20.97 -22.36
N GLU A 79 -7.90 20.14 -23.40
CA GLU A 79 -7.92 18.67 -23.22
C GLU A 79 -6.62 18.17 -22.55
N GLY A 80 -5.45 18.68 -22.94
CA GLY A 80 -4.18 18.25 -22.35
C GLY A 80 -3.95 18.74 -20.92
N LYS A 81 -4.45 19.93 -20.55
CA LYS A 81 -4.32 20.44 -19.17
C LYS A 81 -5.34 19.81 -18.23
N SER A 82 -6.54 19.52 -18.72
CA SER A 82 -7.56 18.80 -17.94
C SER A 82 -7.09 17.39 -17.60
N LEU A 83 -6.54 16.66 -18.58
CA LEU A 83 -6.04 15.30 -18.36
C LEU A 83 -4.85 15.25 -17.41
N VAL A 84 -3.86 16.14 -17.57
CA VAL A 84 -2.71 16.22 -16.65
C VAL A 84 -3.15 16.61 -15.24
N ALA A 85 -4.08 17.55 -15.09
CA ALA A 85 -4.58 17.95 -13.78
C ALA A 85 -5.50 16.90 -13.15
N GLU A 86 -6.14 16.03 -13.93
CA GLU A 86 -6.94 14.90 -13.44
C GLU A 86 -6.01 13.76 -13.01
N GLU A 87 -4.99 13.45 -13.80
CA GLU A 87 -3.95 12.47 -13.48
C GLU A 87 -3.17 12.87 -12.21
N GLU A 88 -2.75 14.13 -12.08
CA GLU A 88 -2.10 14.66 -10.86
C GLU A 88 -3.01 14.59 -9.63
N ARG A 89 -4.32 14.79 -9.79
CA ARG A 89 -5.29 14.67 -8.69
C ARG A 89 -5.52 13.22 -8.28
N SER A 90 -5.69 12.31 -9.24
CA SER A 90 -5.80 10.88 -8.98
C SER A 90 -4.53 10.34 -8.31
N HIS A 91 -3.37 10.81 -8.76
CA HIS A 91 -2.06 10.48 -8.22
C HIS A 91 -1.92 10.97 -6.77
N TYR A 92 -2.25 12.23 -6.50
CA TYR A 92 -2.26 12.77 -5.14
C TYR A 92 -3.23 12.01 -4.22
N GLY A 93 -4.41 11.66 -4.73
CA GLY A 93 -5.40 10.86 -4.00
C GLY A 93 -4.85 9.48 -3.60
N LEU A 94 -4.15 8.79 -4.50
CA LEU A 94 -3.53 7.49 -4.22
C LEU A 94 -2.45 7.59 -3.13
N LEU A 95 -1.61 8.64 -3.15
CA LEU A 95 -0.58 8.82 -2.12
C LEU A 95 -1.18 9.10 -0.75
N VAL A 96 -2.21 9.94 -0.69
CA VAL A 96 -2.95 10.20 0.54
C VAL A 96 -3.54 8.91 1.08
N LEU A 97 -4.12 8.08 0.21
CA LEU A 97 -4.66 6.78 0.57
C LEU A 97 -3.59 5.84 1.13
N ILE A 98 -2.43 5.70 0.47
CA ILE A 98 -1.31 4.90 0.98
C ILE A 98 -0.89 5.37 2.38
N LYS A 99 -0.81 6.68 2.59
CA LYS A 99 -0.43 7.26 3.89
C LYS A 99 -1.47 6.98 4.98
N LEU A 100 -2.76 7.11 4.67
CA LEU A 100 -3.86 6.85 5.59
C LEU A 100 -3.95 5.36 5.93
N SER A 101 -3.87 4.46 4.94
CA SER A 101 -3.86 3.01 5.16
C SER A 101 -2.66 2.57 6.01
N ALA A 102 -1.46 3.14 5.76
CA ALA A 102 -0.30 2.88 6.60
C ALA A 102 -0.49 3.37 8.05
N ALA A 103 -1.06 4.57 8.23
CA ALA A 103 -1.37 5.10 9.56
C ALA A 103 -2.40 4.23 10.30
N ALA A 104 -3.46 3.79 9.61
CA ALA A 104 -4.49 2.92 10.16
C ALA A 104 -3.91 1.58 10.63
N LEU A 105 -3.01 0.97 9.86
CA LEU A 105 -2.33 -0.28 10.25
C LEU A 105 -1.40 -0.10 11.45
N VAL A 106 -0.75 1.05 11.57
CA VAL A 106 0.16 1.39 12.66
C VAL A 106 -0.55 1.65 14.00
N GLU A 107 -1.76 2.23 13.96
CA GLU A 107 -2.58 2.49 15.15
C GLU A 107 -3.24 1.23 15.72
N ARG A 108 -3.32 0.14 14.93
CA ARG A 108 -3.87 -1.13 15.39
C ARG A 108 -2.95 -1.76 16.45
N HIS A 109 -3.58 -2.42 17.43
CA HIS A 109 -2.93 -3.22 18.47
C HIS A 109 -2.12 -2.49 19.54
N ALA A 110 -2.23 -1.16 19.67
CA ALA A 110 -1.55 -0.41 20.74
C ALA A 110 -1.99 -0.81 22.18
N ASP A 111 -3.23 -1.30 22.36
CA ASP A 111 -3.87 -1.46 23.68
C ASP A 111 -4.21 -2.93 24.07
N GLY A 112 -3.81 -3.92 23.27
CA GLY A 112 -4.13 -5.34 23.54
C GLY A 112 -5.62 -5.72 23.38
N SER A 113 -6.39 -4.89 22.65
CA SER A 113 -7.76 -5.20 22.22
C SER A 113 -7.77 -6.32 21.16
N LEU A 114 -8.87 -7.10 21.08
CA LEU A 114 -8.94 -8.14 20.04
C LEU A 114 -8.84 -7.51 18.65
N PRO A 115 -7.96 -8.05 17.79
CA PRO A 115 -7.91 -7.66 16.40
C PRO A 115 -9.28 -7.81 15.73
N LEU A 116 -9.82 -6.74 15.15
CA LEU A 116 -10.99 -6.83 14.27
C LEU A 116 -10.61 -7.62 13.00
N GLU A 117 -9.39 -7.45 12.50
CA GLU A 117 -8.80 -8.08 11.30
C GLU A 117 -7.53 -8.88 11.65
N ASP A 118 -6.98 -9.64 10.70
CA ASP A 118 -5.91 -10.62 10.93
C ASP A 118 -4.46 -10.06 10.85
N PHE A 119 -4.30 -8.74 10.78
CA PHE A 119 -3.00 -8.07 10.57
C PHE A 119 -2.35 -7.61 11.88
N ASN A 120 -1.65 -8.53 12.56
CA ASN A 120 -0.78 -8.15 13.68
C ASN A 120 0.65 -7.91 13.17
N ILE A 121 1.08 -6.65 13.09
CA ILE A 121 2.42 -6.25 12.66
C ILE A 121 3.30 -6.07 13.90
N GLU A 122 4.32 -6.91 14.03
CA GLU A 122 5.32 -6.84 15.10
C GLU A 122 6.69 -6.51 14.50
N LEU A 123 7.47 -5.69 15.21
CA LEU A 123 8.83 -5.37 14.81
C LEU A 123 9.79 -6.42 15.37
N GLU A 124 10.48 -7.11 14.48
CA GLU A 124 11.50 -8.12 14.78
C GLU A 124 12.90 -7.58 14.49
N ASP A 125 13.90 -8.07 15.22
CA ASP A 125 15.31 -7.86 14.89
C ASP A 125 15.80 -8.83 13.79
N GLN A 126 17.09 -8.77 13.45
CA GLN A 126 17.70 -9.63 12.42
C GLN A 126 17.69 -11.14 12.79
N ASN A 127 17.41 -11.49 14.04
CA ASN A 127 17.30 -12.85 14.54
C ASN A 127 15.84 -13.34 14.63
N GLY A 128 14.87 -12.46 14.41
CA GLY A 128 13.43 -12.74 14.55
C GLY A 128 12.90 -12.51 15.98
N GLU A 129 13.64 -11.81 16.84
CA GLU A 129 13.19 -11.46 18.19
C GLU A 129 12.39 -10.16 18.20
N THR A 130 11.26 -10.14 18.89
CA THR A 130 10.40 -8.95 18.97
C THR A 130 11.08 -7.81 19.72
N ILE A 131 11.16 -6.63 19.11
CA ILE A 131 11.80 -5.45 19.69
C ILE A 131 10.79 -4.66 20.54
N ARG A 132 11.17 -4.35 21.78
CA ARG A 132 10.41 -3.43 22.63
C ARG A 132 10.95 -2.01 22.50
N PHE A 133 10.12 -1.09 22.02
CA PHE A 133 10.45 0.32 21.90
C PHE A 133 10.24 1.06 23.21
N GLY A 134 11.03 2.10 23.46
CA GLY A 134 10.91 2.92 24.67
C GLY A 134 9.69 3.84 24.65
N THR A 135 9.20 4.22 23.47
CA THR A 135 7.98 5.00 23.30
C THR A 135 7.09 4.42 22.21
N GLU A 136 5.78 4.57 22.39
CA GLU A 136 4.80 4.14 21.40
C GLU A 136 4.87 4.98 20.12
N THR A 137 5.24 6.26 20.23
CA THR A 137 5.47 7.14 19.09
C THR A 137 6.62 6.67 18.21
N ASP A 138 7.74 6.26 18.82
CA ASP A 138 8.89 5.71 18.08
C ASP A 138 8.52 4.41 17.38
N ARG A 139 7.77 3.52 18.06
CA ARG A 139 7.28 2.26 17.47
C ARG A 139 6.44 2.54 16.23
N ARG A 140 5.49 3.48 16.32
CA ARG A 140 4.57 3.83 15.23
C ARG A 140 5.31 4.44 14.04
N ALA A 141 6.17 5.41 14.30
CA ALA A 141 6.98 6.05 13.28
C ALA A 141 7.91 5.04 12.56
N MET A 142 8.51 4.11 13.31
CA MET A 142 9.34 3.05 12.76
C MET A 142 8.54 2.10 11.85
N MET A 143 7.38 1.62 12.31
CA MET A 143 6.50 0.76 11.50
C MET A 143 6.03 1.47 10.23
N MET A 144 5.59 2.73 10.35
CA MET A 144 5.15 3.52 9.20
C MET A 144 6.26 3.66 8.15
N GLY A 145 7.48 4.02 8.59
CA GLY A 145 8.61 4.16 7.68
C GLY A 145 8.98 2.84 6.98
N LEU A 146 8.94 1.71 7.70
CA LEU A 146 9.21 0.39 7.13
C LEU A 146 8.15 -0.05 6.10
N MET A 147 6.87 0.17 6.41
CA MET A 147 5.77 -0.11 5.49
C MET A 147 5.88 0.69 4.20
N LEU A 148 6.10 2.01 4.33
CA LEU A 148 6.27 2.89 3.18
C LEU A 148 7.52 2.51 2.37
N HIS A 149 8.61 2.12 3.02
CA HIS A 149 9.81 1.65 2.32
C HIS A 149 9.56 0.35 1.55
N ALA A 150 8.86 -0.62 2.14
CA ALA A 150 8.47 -1.87 1.45
C ALA A 150 7.59 -1.59 0.22
N ASN A 151 6.64 -0.66 0.36
CA ASN A 151 5.79 -0.22 -0.74
C ASN A 151 6.57 0.49 -1.85
N ALA A 152 7.46 1.40 -1.48
CA ALA A 152 8.36 2.04 -2.44
C ALA A 152 9.20 1.02 -3.20
N LYS A 153 9.71 -0.04 -2.56
CA LYS A 153 10.45 -1.11 -3.25
C LYS A 153 9.58 -1.84 -4.28
N LYS A 154 8.30 -2.07 -4.00
CA LYS A 154 7.36 -2.63 -5.00
C LYS A 154 7.21 -1.67 -6.20
N LEU A 155 7.07 -0.36 -5.95
CA LEU A 155 7.00 0.64 -7.01
C LEU A 155 8.30 0.69 -7.85
N ILE A 156 9.47 0.58 -7.21
CA ILE A 156 10.79 0.48 -7.88
C ILE A 156 10.86 -0.75 -8.78
N ARG A 157 10.39 -1.92 -8.31
CA ARG A 157 10.33 -3.15 -9.12
C ARG A 157 9.39 -3.01 -10.32
N ARG A 158 8.29 -2.26 -10.15
CA ARG A 158 7.34 -1.88 -11.22
C ARG A 158 7.85 -0.75 -12.13
N GLN A 159 9.04 -0.20 -11.85
CA GLN A 159 9.65 0.92 -12.59
C GLN A 159 8.89 2.25 -12.49
N LEU A 160 8.02 2.39 -11.49
CA LEU A 160 7.30 3.62 -11.17
C LEU A 160 8.16 4.51 -10.26
N TYR A 161 9.25 5.05 -10.81
CA TYR A 161 10.29 5.72 -10.03
C TYR A 161 9.86 7.07 -9.42
N LYS A 162 8.90 7.77 -10.04
CA LYS A 162 8.35 9.03 -9.50
C LYS A 162 7.52 8.78 -8.25
N ASP A 163 6.55 7.87 -8.36
CA ASP A 163 5.66 7.45 -7.28
C ASP A 163 6.47 6.85 -6.13
N ALA A 164 7.45 5.99 -6.46
CA ALA A 164 8.37 5.43 -5.48
C ALA A 164 9.09 6.52 -4.69
N LEU A 165 9.51 7.60 -5.34
CA LEU A 165 10.23 8.67 -4.66
C LEU A 165 9.35 9.44 -3.67
N GLU A 166 8.10 9.68 -4.01
CA GLU A 166 7.16 10.35 -3.11
C GLU A 166 6.87 9.47 -1.89
N VAL A 167 6.66 8.16 -2.10
CA VAL A 167 6.50 7.19 -1.00
C VAL A 167 7.77 7.09 -0.15
N LEU A 168 8.96 7.09 -0.74
CA LEU A 168 10.23 7.12 0.01
C LEU A 168 10.38 8.41 0.82
N THR A 169 9.90 9.55 0.30
CA THR A 169 9.92 10.84 1.02
C THR A 169 8.99 10.78 2.24
N MET A 170 7.80 10.21 2.10
CA MET A 170 6.90 9.96 3.24
C MET A 170 7.54 9.01 4.27
N GLY A 171 8.27 7.98 3.82
CA GLY A 171 9.03 7.08 4.68
C GLY A 171 10.16 7.78 5.44
N GLU A 172 10.90 8.67 4.77
CA GLU A 172 11.95 9.50 5.38
C GLU A 172 11.37 10.45 6.45
N GLU A 173 10.23 11.06 6.17
CA GLU A 173 9.50 11.89 7.15
C GLU A 173 9.09 11.06 8.37
N ALA A 174 8.54 9.86 8.16
CA ALA A 174 8.16 8.96 9.25
C ALA A 174 9.38 8.57 10.10
N PHE A 175 10.50 8.20 9.49
CA PHE A 175 11.73 7.90 10.24
C PHE A 175 12.24 9.11 11.02
N SER A 176 12.09 10.33 10.48
CA SER A 176 12.53 11.56 11.16
C SER A 176 11.76 11.86 12.46
N LEU A 177 10.59 11.24 12.67
CA LEU A 177 9.83 11.34 13.92
C LEU A 177 10.37 10.43 15.04
N CYS A 178 11.19 9.42 14.69
CA CYS A 178 11.78 8.53 15.69
C CYS A 178 12.93 9.22 16.44
N ASN A 179 13.15 8.82 17.69
CA ASN A 179 14.35 9.20 18.43
C ASN A 179 15.62 8.81 17.65
N PRO A 180 16.55 9.74 17.37
CA PRO A 180 17.76 9.46 16.60
C PRO A 180 18.56 8.25 17.11
N LYS A 181 18.59 8.02 18.43
CA LYS A 181 19.29 6.86 19.02
C LYS A 181 18.70 5.50 18.61
N VAL A 182 17.39 5.46 18.33
CA VAL A 182 16.70 4.24 17.87
C VAL A 182 17.08 3.96 16.42
N ILE A 183 17.14 5.01 15.60
CA ILE A 183 17.46 4.92 14.16
C ILE A 183 18.95 4.63 13.93
N GLU A 184 19.85 5.16 14.77
CA GLU A 184 21.29 5.08 14.56
C GLU A 184 21.82 3.64 14.41
N LEU A 185 21.16 2.66 15.01
CA LEU A 185 21.55 1.25 14.99
C LEU A 185 20.87 0.43 13.89
N VAL A 186 20.02 1.07 13.10
CA VAL A 186 19.16 0.45 12.09
C VAL A 186 19.65 0.84 10.69
N ASP A 187 19.77 -0.12 9.80
CA ASP A 187 20.22 0.06 8.40
C ASP A 187 19.08 0.47 7.44
N ASN A 188 17.81 0.37 7.88
CA ASN A 188 16.64 0.76 7.08
C ASN A 188 16.69 2.21 6.55
N VAL A 189 17.15 3.18 7.36
CA VAL A 189 17.28 4.57 6.88
C VAL A 189 18.35 4.70 5.79
N PRO A 190 19.59 4.21 5.98
CA PRO A 190 20.57 4.14 4.91
C PRO A 190 20.10 3.43 3.63
N LEU A 191 19.37 2.31 3.76
CA LEU A 191 18.78 1.60 2.63
C LEU A 191 17.78 2.48 1.87
N LEU A 192 16.89 3.17 2.60
CA LEU A 192 15.95 4.12 2.02
C LEU A 192 16.67 5.24 1.25
N GLN A 193 17.76 5.78 1.79
CA GLN A 193 18.57 6.80 1.12
C GLN A 193 19.14 6.30 -0.21
N ILE A 194 19.65 5.06 -0.24
CA ILE A 194 20.19 4.45 -1.47
C ILE A 194 19.08 4.25 -2.50
N ASP A 195 17.90 3.80 -2.08
CA ASP A 195 16.76 3.63 -2.97
C ASP A 195 16.25 4.97 -3.54
N MET A 196 16.26 6.05 -2.75
CA MET A 196 15.95 7.39 -3.26
C MET A 196 16.92 7.82 -4.36
N VAL A 197 18.22 7.63 -4.13
CA VAL A 197 19.25 7.99 -5.12
C VAL A 197 19.19 7.08 -6.34
N TRP A 198 18.78 5.82 -6.18
CA TRP A 198 18.48 4.94 -7.30
C TRP A 198 17.31 5.46 -8.14
N CYS A 199 16.23 5.93 -7.52
CA CYS A 199 15.14 6.59 -8.25
C CYS A 199 15.63 7.84 -8.98
N TYR A 200 16.50 8.66 -8.36
CA TYR A 200 17.11 9.83 -9.00
C TYR A 200 17.87 9.45 -10.27
N PHE A 201 18.69 8.40 -10.17
CA PHE A 201 19.46 7.86 -11.28
C PHE A 201 18.56 7.35 -12.41
N MET A 202 17.53 6.56 -12.08
CA MET A 202 16.62 5.97 -13.06
C MET A 202 15.75 7.02 -13.79
N LEU A 203 15.41 8.12 -13.12
CA LEU A 203 14.72 9.26 -13.72
C LEU A 203 15.61 10.10 -14.66
N ARG A 204 16.94 9.88 -14.63
CA ARG A 204 17.96 10.60 -15.41
C ARG A 204 17.91 12.12 -15.22
N ASP A 205 17.46 12.59 -14.06
CA ASP A 205 17.40 14.01 -13.73
C ASP A 205 18.70 14.46 -13.01
N ILE A 206 19.52 15.22 -13.74
CA ILE A 206 20.82 15.71 -13.27
C ILE A 206 20.65 16.82 -12.22
N SER A 207 19.47 17.45 -12.13
CA SER A 207 19.23 18.54 -11.17
C SER A 207 19.39 18.09 -9.71
N TRP A 208 19.30 16.79 -9.44
CA TRP A 208 19.35 16.20 -8.10
C TRP A 208 20.75 15.74 -7.68
N LEU A 209 21.79 16.01 -8.49
CA LEU A 209 23.15 15.54 -8.26
C LEU A 209 23.73 15.95 -6.89
N SER A 210 23.51 17.19 -6.47
CA SER A 210 24.02 17.70 -5.19
C SER A 210 23.36 16.99 -3.99
N VAL A 211 22.04 16.78 -4.07
CA VAL A 211 21.27 16.06 -3.06
C VAL A 211 21.69 14.59 -3.04
N ALA A 212 21.88 13.97 -4.21
CA ALA A 212 22.32 12.58 -4.34
C ALA A 212 23.64 12.32 -3.62
N GLY A 213 24.65 13.18 -3.82
CA GLY A 213 25.94 13.05 -3.13
C GLY A 213 25.82 13.11 -1.61
N MET A 214 25.03 14.05 -1.09
CA MET A 214 24.79 14.18 0.36
C MET A 214 24.04 12.96 0.94
N ARG A 215 23.05 12.44 0.22
CA ARG A 215 22.29 11.25 0.63
C ARG A 215 23.17 9.99 0.66
N LEU A 216 24.01 9.79 -0.36
CA LEU A 216 24.96 8.66 -0.40
C LEU A 216 25.98 8.73 0.73
N GLN A 217 26.50 9.92 1.06
CA GLN A 217 27.41 10.07 2.19
C GLN A 217 26.73 9.66 3.52
N LYS A 218 25.51 10.13 3.77
CA LYS A 218 24.72 9.73 4.95
C LYS A 218 24.46 8.23 4.97
N ALA A 219 24.15 7.64 3.81
CA ALA A 219 23.93 6.21 3.70
C ALA A 219 25.20 5.41 4.05
N ARG A 220 26.37 5.82 3.54
CA ARG A 220 27.66 5.18 3.84
C ARG A 220 27.99 5.22 5.33
N GLU A 221 27.85 6.39 5.96
CA GLU A 221 28.09 6.54 7.41
C GLU A 221 27.11 5.69 8.24
N GLY A 222 25.85 5.61 7.82
CA GLY A 222 24.84 4.80 8.50
C GLY A 222 25.05 3.29 8.32
N ILE A 223 25.42 2.84 7.12
CA ILE A 223 25.77 1.44 6.85
C ILE A 223 27.02 1.06 7.65
N GLU A 224 28.05 1.88 7.70
CA GLU A 224 29.25 1.57 8.49
C GLU A 224 28.92 1.44 9.99
N ARG A 225 27.98 2.26 10.50
CA ARG A 225 27.49 2.18 11.88
C ARG A 225 26.68 0.89 12.12
N ALA A 226 25.81 0.52 11.19
CA ALA A 226 24.93 -0.64 11.32
C ALA A 226 25.63 -1.98 11.00
N HIS A 227 26.51 -2.03 10.01
CA HIS A 227 27.20 -3.26 9.58
C HIS A 227 28.59 -3.41 10.19
N GLY A 228 29.08 -2.37 10.87
CA GLY A 228 30.46 -2.28 11.34
C GLY A 228 31.43 -2.00 10.19
N LYS A 229 32.66 -1.64 10.57
CA LYS A 229 33.73 -1.40 9.60
C LYS A 229 33.97 -2.63 8.72
N ASP A 230 34.08 -2.42 7.41
CA ASP A 230 34.21 -3.48 6.40
C ASP A 230 33.12 -4.57 6.51
N SER A 231 31.93 -4.18 6.98
CA SER A 231 30.77 -5.06 7.21
C SER A 231 31.05 -6.22 8.16
N PHE A 232 32.04 -6.10 9.04
CA PHE A 232 32.46 -7.17 9.95
C PHE A 232 31.35 -7.60 10.91
N ARG A 233 30.59 -6.65 11.48
CA ARG A 233 29.48 -6.95 12.40
C ARG A 233 28.37 -7.71 11.69
N MET A 234 28.01 -7.27 10.48
CA MET A 234 26.98 -7.94 9.66
C MET A 234 27.36 -9.39 9.38
N ARG A 235 28.59 -9.62 8.90
CA ARG A 235 29.09 -10.98 8.59
C ARG A 235 29.18 -11.85 9.84
N LEU A 236 29.60 -11.29 10.98
CA LEU A 236 29.65 -12.03 12.25
C LEU A 236 28.25 -12.49 12.69
N LEU A 237 27.25 -11.63 12.60
CA LEU A 237 25.86 -11.96 12.94
C LEU A 237 25.26 -12.97 11.95
N GLN A 238 25.68 -12.93 10.69
CA GLN A 238 25.19 -13.81 9.63
C GLN A 238 26.06 -15.05 9.39
N ALA A 239 26.80 -15.50 10.40
CA ALA A 239 27.63 -16.71 10.36
C ALA A 239 28.64 -16.75 9.19
N GLY A 240 29.24 -15.60 8.85
CA GLY A 240 30.22 -15.44 7.78
C GLY A 240 29.62 -15.23 6.39
N ARG A 241 28.30 -15.14 6.25
CA ARG A 241 27.61 -14.86 4.99
C ARG A 241 27.73 -13.40 4.59
N HIS A 242 27.55 -13.11 3.31
CA HIS A 242 27.78 -11.83 2.63
C HIS A 242 26.52 -11.22 1.97
N PRO A 243 25.41 -11.01 2.70
CA PRO A 243 24.21 -10.40 2.12
C PRO A 243 24.44 -8.96 1.65
N GLU A 244 25.38 -8.23 2.27
CA GLU A 244 25.62 -6.82 2.02
C GLU A 244 26.19 -6.49 0.63
N LEU A 245 26.68 -7.50 -0.11
CA LEU A 245 27.49 -7.28 -1.30
C LEU A 245 26.71 -6.56 -2.42
N ALA A 246 25.45 -6.93 -2.63
CA ALA A 246 24.59 -6.30 -3.64
C ALA A 246 24.24 -4.85 -3.28
N LEU A 247 24.09 -4.56 -1.99
CA LEU A 247 23.89 -3.20 -1.50
C LEU A 247 25.12 -2.32 -1.77
N HIS A 248 26.31 -2.83 -1.44
CA HIS A 248 27.56 -2.11 -1.68
C HIS A 248 27.82 -1.88 -3.16
N LEU A 249 27.47 -2.85 -4.03
CA LEU A 249 27.52 -2.69 -5.48
C LEU A 249 26.71 -1.47 -5.92
N ARG A 250 25.43 -1.40 -5.53
CA ARG A 250 24.54 -0.29 -5.92
C ARG A 250 25.03 1.05 -5.36
N MET A 251 25.46 1.09 -4.10
CA MET A 251 25.99 2.31 -3.48
C MET A 251 27.23 2.83 -4.20
N GLU A 252 28.22 1.97 -4.47
CA GLU A 252 29.48 2.36 -5.13
C GLU A 252 29.27 2.76 -6.60
N LEU A 253 28.32 2.11 -7.30
CA LEU A 253 27.88 2.56 -8.62
C LEU A 253 27.34 3.99 -8.57
N LEU A 254 26.38 4.26 -7.68
CA LEU A 254 25.75 5.57 -7.56
C LEU A 254 26.76 6.67 -7.17
N GLU A 255 27.70 6.36 -6.28
CA GLU A 255 28.81 7.27 -5.96
C GLU A 255 29.72 7.53 -7.17
N GLY A 256 29.99 6.49 -7.97
CA GLY A 256 30.72 6.60 -9.22
C GLY A 256 30.02 7.54 -10.21
N VAL A 257 28.69 7.40 -10.36
CA VAL A 257 27.87 8.27 -11.21
C VAL A 257 27.88 9.72 -10.72
N VAL A 258 27.71 9.93 -9.42
CA VAL A 258 27.73 11.28 -8.82
C VAL A 258 29.10 11.95 -9.01
N ALA A 259 30.19 11.20 -8.79
CA ALA A 259 31.56 11.68 -9.00
C ALA A 259 31.85 12.00 -10.47
N TYR A 260 31.29 11.24 -11.42
CA TYR A 260 31.42 11.50 -12.86
C TYR A 260 30.83 12.86 -13.22
N HIS A 261 29.56 13.09 -12.86
CA HIS A 261 28.85 14.33 -13.15
C HIS A 261 29.39 15.53 -12.38
N SER A 262 30.07 15.29 -11.26
CA SER A 262 30.78 16.33 -10.50
C SER A 262 32.17 16.66 -11.08
N GLY A 263 32.62 15.96 -12.12
CA GLY A 263 33.91 16.17 -12.77
C GLY A 263 35.11 15.53 -12.05
N GLN A 264 34.89 14.69 -11.03
CA GLN A 264 35.96 13.94 -10.36
C GLN A 264 36.15 12.55 -10.99
N PHE A 265 36.69 12.50 -12.20
CA PHE A 265 36.87 11.27 -12.98
C PHE A 265 37.72 10.20 -12.27
N ASP A 266 38.77 10.59 -11.54
CA ASP A 266 39.61 9.63 -10.79
C ASP A 266 38.83 8.92 -9.68
N LYS A 267 37.98 9.66 -8.95
CA LYS A 267 37.12 9.10 -7.90
C LYS A 267 36.05 8.20 -8.51
N SER A 268 35.45 8.67 -9.60
CA SER A 268 34.45 7.92 -10.36
C SER A 268 34.99 6.58 -10.86
N ARG A 269 36.17 6.58 -11.51
CA ARG A 269 36.83 5.36 -11.99
C ARG A 269 37.10 4.38 -10.86
N LYS A 270 37.61 4.85 -9.71
CA LYS A 270 37.87 3.98 -8.54
C LYS A 270 36.58 3.34 -8.00
N ALA A 271 35.53 4.13 -7.83
CA ALA A 271 34.24 3.65 -7.34
C ALA A 271 33.61 2.64 -8.31
N LEU A 272 33.61 2.93 -9.62
CA LEU A 272 33.05 2.04 -10.64
C LEU A 272 33.87 0.76 -10.82
N THR A 273 35.20 0.81 -10.69
CA THR A 273 36.05 -0.40 -10.73
C THR A 273 35.76 -1.30 -9.53
N SER A 274 35.58 -0.70 -8.35
CA SER A 274 35.18 -1.43 -7.13
C SER A 274 33.79 -2.06 -7.29
N ALA A 275 32.82 -1.30 -7.83
CA ALA A 275 31.49 -1.80 -8.15
C ALA A 275 31.56 -2.96 -9.16
N GLN A 276 32.37 -2.84 -10.22
CA GLN A 276 32.55 -3.89 -11.23
C GLN A 276 33.10 -5.19 -10.62
N ALA A 277 34.06 -5.09 -9.70
CA ALA A 277 34.58 -6.26 -9.00
C ALA A 277 33.49 -6.98 -8.17
N LYS A 278 32.63 -6.23 -7.48
CA LYS A 278 31.48 -6.78 -6.73
C LYS A 278 30.42 -7.37 -7.66
N PHE A 279 30.17 -6.75 -8.81
CA PHE A 279 29.26 -7.27 -9.82
C PHE A 279 29.69 -8.66 -10.28
N PHE A 280 30.98 -8.87 -10.57
CA PHE A 280 31.49 -10.18 -10.95
C PHE A 280 31.39 -11.22 -9.82
N GLN A 281 31.57 -10.81 -8.56
CA GLN A 281 31.37 -11.70 -7.41
C GLN A 281 29.89 -12.10 -7.22
N LEU A 282 28.94 -11.27 -7.64
CA LEU A 282 27.51 -11.56 -7.56
C LEU A 282 26.98 -12.39 -8.73
N GLN A 283 27.79 -12.61 -9.78
CA GLN A 283 27.45 -13.53 -10.87
C GLN A 283 27.51 -14.97 -10.38
N VAL A 284 26.38 -15.66 -10.46
CA VAL A 284 26.25 -17.04 -10.00
C VAL A 284 26.65 -17.98 -11.13
N PRO A 285 27.63 -18.89 -10.94
CA PRO A 285 27.98 -19.89 -11.95
C PRO A 285 26.84 -20.89 -12.19
N ASP A 286 26.60 -21.23 -13.46
CA ASP A 286 25.55 -22.18 -13.85
C ASP A 286 25.74 -23.57 -13.25
N GLU A 287 27.00 -24.02 -13.09
CA GLU A 287 27.34 -25.30 -12.47
C GLU A 287 26.83 -25.36 -11.02
N SER A 288 27.20 -24.37 -10.19
CA SER A 288 26.77 -24.27 -8.80
C SER A 288 25.25 -24.12 -8.67
N LEU A 289 24.64 -23.32 -9.55
CA LEU A 289 23.19 -23.13 -9.58
C LEU A 289 22.47 -24.44 -9.91
N SER A 290 22.91 -25.15 -10.94
CA SER A 290 22.30 -26.42 -11.38
C SER A 290 22.40 -27.49 -10.28
N LEU A 291 23.51 -27.54 -9.54
CA LEU A 291 23.70 -28.45 -8.43
C LEU A 291 22.69 -28.20 -7.31
N VAL A 292 22.51 -26.94 -6.88
CA VAL A 292 21.53 -26.60 -5.84
C VAL A 292 20.09 -26.85 -6.33
N MET A 293 19.78 -26.50 -7.59
CA MET A 293 18.46 -26.78 -8.17
C MET A 293 18.16 -28.28 -8.27
N SER A 294 19.16 -29.12 -8.53
CA SER A 294 18.99 -30.58 -8.59
C SER A 294 18.52 -31.19 -7.25
N MET A 295 18.74 -30.48 -6.14
CA MET A 295 18.26 -30.87 -4.80
C MET A 295 16.78 -30.50 -4.55
N GLY A 296 16.11 -29.89 -5.53
CA GLY A 296 14.69 -29.53 -5.47
C GLY A 296 14.40 -28.11 -5.00
N PHE A 297 15.41 -27.24 -4.91
CA PHE A 297 15.23 -25.82 -4.63
C PHE A 297 14.84 -25.05 -5.89
N LYS A 298 14.04 -23.98 -5.70
CA LYS A 298 13.67 -23.09 -6.81
C LYS A 298 14.87 -22.27 -7.26
N GLU A 299 14.90 -21.91 -8.53
CA GLU A 299 16.01 -21.13 -9.12
C GLU A 299 16.25 -19.80 -8.39
N GLN A 300 15.19 -19.06 -8.05
CA GLN A 300 15.29 -17.78 -7.35
C GLN A 300 15.91 -17.94 -5.97
N ASP A 301 15.40 -18.88 -5.16
CA ASP A 301 15.93 -19.18 -3.82
C ASP A 301 17.39 -19.65 -3.91
N ALA A 302 17.72 -20.50 -4.89
CA ALA A 302 19.08 -21.00 -5.11
C ALA A 302 20.06 -19.88 -5.51
N LYS A 303 19.69 -18.98 -6.44
CA LYS A 303 20.49 -17.82 -6.83
C LYS A 303 20.75 -16.90 -5.64
N ARG A 304 19.71 -16.58 -4.87
CA ARG A 304 19.82 -15.76 -3.65
C ARG A 304 20.76 -16.39 -2.63
N ALA A 305 20.60 -17.69 -2.35
CA ALA A 305 21.46 -18.41 -1.41
C ALA A 305 22.93 -18.44 -1.82
N LEU A 306 23.21 -18.65 -3.11
CA LEU A 306 24.57 -18.65 -3.65
C LEU A 306 25.21 -17.26 -3.60
N ARG A 307 24.45 -16.18 -3.85
CA ARG A 307 24.95 -14.81 -3.69
C ARG A 307 25.31 -14.50 -2.24
N ILE A 308 24.42 -14.82 -1.29
CA ILE A 308 24.64 -14.61 0.14
C ILE A 308 25.83 -15.44 0.65
N SER A 309 26.08 -16.62 0.08
CA SER A 309 27.14 -17.53 0.50
C SER A 309 28.46 -17.32 -0.24
N ASN A 310 28.62 -16.20 -0.96
CA ASN A 310 29.80 -15.93 -1.79
C ASN A 310 30.17 -17.11 -2.71
N GLN A 311 29.14 -17.70 -3.32
CA GLN A 311 29.20 -18.84 -4.24
C GLN A 311 29.62 -20.19 -3.62
N ASP A 312 29.77 -20.28 -2.29
CA ASP A 312 29.97 -21.57 -1.64
C ASP A 312 28.66 -22.37 -1.61
N VAL A 313 28.67 -23.53 -2.28
CA VAL A 313 27.52 -24.43 -2.40
C VAL A 313 27.14 -25.01 -1.03
N GLY A 314 28.12 -25.34 -0.19
CA GLY A 314 27.85 -25.93 1.13
C GLY A 314 27.06 -24.98 2.02
N THR A 315 27.62 -23.79 2.22
CA THR A 315 26.96 -22.72 3.01
C THR A 315 25.61 -22.30 2.41
N ALA A 316 25.46 -22.32 1.07
CA ALA A 316 24.20 -22.00 0.41
C ALA A 316 23.09 -23.04 0.70
N ILE A 317 23.43 -24.33 0.73
CA ILE A 317 22.48 -25.39 1.09
C ILE A 317 22.07 -25.26 2.55
N ASP A 318 23.03 -25.05 3.46
CA ASP A 318 22.76 -24.87 4.89
C ASP A 318 21.82 -23.67 5.13
N PHE A 319 22.06 -22.57 4.42
CA PHE A 319 21.19 -21.39 4.43
C PHE A 319 19.76 -21.71 3.96
N LEU A 320 19.60 -22.43 2.85
CA LEU A 320 18.28 -22.79 2.31
C LEU A 320 17.49 -23.71 3.24
N VAL A 321 18.17 -24.65 3.88
CA VAL A 321 17.55 -25.56 4.87
C VAL A 321 17.12 -24.77 6.10
N GLU A 322 17.98 -23.90 6.63
CA GLU A 322 17.69 -23.02 7.75
C GLU A 322 16.49 -22.10 7.46
N GLU A 323 16.48 -21.47 6.28
CA GLU A 323 15.40 -20.58 5.85
C GLU A 323 14.08 -21.33 5.69
N LYS A 324 14.09 -22.53 5.11
CA LYS A 324 12.89 -23.36 4.98
C LYS A 324 12.34 -23.77 6.35
N ALA A 325 13.20 -24.11 7.30
CA ALA A 325 12.82 -24.44 8.67
C ALA A 325 12.21 -23.22 9.40
N LYS A 326 12.87 -22.05 9.31
CA LYS A 326 12.36 -20.79 9.87
C LYS A 326 11.01 -20.39 9.27
N ARG A 327 10.85 -20.48 7.94
CA ARG A 327 9.56 -20.22 7.26
C ARG A 327 8.48 -21.21 7.70
N ALA A 328 8.80 -22.49 7.92
CA ALA A 328 7.84 -23.48 8.41
C ALA A 328 7.41 -23.19 9.85
N GLN A 329 8.35 -22.83 10.73
CA GLN A 329 8.08 -22.43 12.11
C GLN A 329 7.20 -21.18 12.17
N LYS A 330 7.56 -20.10 11.44
CA LYS A 330 6.76 -18.87 11.36
C LYS A 330 5.33 -19.15 10.88
N ARG A 331 5.15 -20.06 9.91
CA ARG A 331 3.81 -20.47 9.45
C ARG A 331 3.00 -21.18 10.55
N GLU A 332 3.61 -22.09 11.29
CA GLU A 332 2.92 -22.79 12.39
C GLU A 332 2.57 -21.82 13.52
N ASP A 333 3.50 -20.93 13.89
CA ASP A 333 3.27 -19.90 14.91
C ASP A 333 2.17 -18.92 14.48
N ASN A 334 2.16 -18.47 13.22
CA ASN A 334 1.09 -17.63 12.68
C ASN A 334 -0.26 -18.36 12.64
N ASN A 335 -0.28 -19.63 12.24
CA ASN A 335 -1.50 -20.45 12.25
C ASN A 335 -2.02 -20.64 13.68
N ARG A 336 -1.13 -20.87 14.64
CA ARG A 336 -1.49 -20.97 16.05
C ARG A 336 -2.06 -19.66 16.57
N ARG A 337 -1.41 -18.52 16.32
CA ARG A 337 -1.90 -17.19 16.69
C ARG A 337 -3.28 -16.90 16.08
N ARG A 338 -3.47 -17.22 14.80
CA ARG A 338 -4.79 -17.08 14.13
C ARG A 338 -5.87 -17.93 14.78
N ARG A 339 -5.56 -19.18 15.13
CA ARG A 339 -6.49 -20.05 15.89
C ARG A 339 -6.82 -19.46 17.26
N GLU A 340 -5.82 -18.94 17.97
CA GLU A 340 -5.99 -18.28 19.28
C GLU A 340 -6.88 -17.03 19.16
N ILE A 341 -6.67 -16.17 18.17
CA ILE A 341 -7.51 -14.99 17.90
C ILE A 341 -8.93 -15.39 17.52
N ALA A 342 -9.09 -16.37 16.61
CA ALA A 342 -10.41 -16.87 16.21
C ALA A 342 -11.19 -17.45 17.41
N GLU A 343 -10.48 -18.15 18.30
CA GLU A 343 -11.04 -18.65 19.54
C GLU A 343 -11.46 -17.50 20.47
N GLN A 344 -10.63 -16.48 20.65
CA GLN A 344 -11.03 -15.32 21.48
C GLN A 344 -12.23 -14.56 20.90
N LYS A 345 -12.30 -14.42 19.56
CA LYS A 345 -13.45 -13.83 18.85
C LYS A 345 -14.75 -14.59 19.12
N GLN A 346 -14.70 -15.90 19.37
CA GLN A 346 -15.88 -16.71 19.69
C GLN A 346 -16.51 -16.33 21.04
N TYR A 347 -15.69 -16.03 22.05
CA TYR A 347 -16.13 -15.69 23.41
C TYR A 347 -16.49 -14.20 23.58
N GLY A 348 -15.91 -13.33 22.74
CA GLY A 348 -16.18 -11.90 22.73
C GLY A 348 -15.32 -11.09 23.70
N MET A 349 -15.73 -9.84 23.95
CA MET A 349 -14.96 -8.86 24.72
C MET A 349 -15.49 -8.72 26.15
N THR A 350 -14.59 -8.43 27.08
CA THR A 350 -14.95 -7.96 28.42
C THR A 350 -15.57 -6.55 28.36
N PRO A 351 -16.29 -6.11 29.41
CA PRO A 351 -16.76 -4.72 29.52
C PRO A 351 -15.67 -3.66 29.29
N LEU A 352 -14.40 -3.91 29.65
CA LEU A 352 -13.25 -3.05 29.32
C LEU A 352 -12.69 -3.23 27.90
N LYS A 353 -13.43 -3.87 26.98
CA LYS A 353 -13.03 -4.14 25.59
C LYS A 353 -11.77 -4.99 25.44
N LYS A 354 -11.43 -5.81 26.44
CA LYS A 354 -10.30 -6.76 26.37
C LYS A 354 -10.76 -8.13 25.89
N ALA A 355 -9.84 -8.84 25.23
CA ALA A 355 -10.00 -10.24 24.89
C ALA A 355 -10.22 -11.10 26.15
N VAL A 356 -10.93 -12.23 26.04
CA VAL A 356 -10.84 -13.28 27.05
C VAL A 356 -9.42 -13.89 27.03
N ASP A 357 -8.78 -13.94 28.19
CA ASP A 357 -7.42 -14.48 28.33
C ASP A 357 -7.43 -16.00 28.25
N LEU A 358 -6.81 -16.54 27.20
CA LEU A 358 -6.76 -17.98 26.93
C LEU A 358 -5.93 -18.76 27.96
N GLN A 359 -4.94 -18.14 28.59
CA GLN A 359 -4.14 -18.82 29.61
C GLN A 359 -4.98 -19.04 30.88
N ARG A 360 -5.70 -18.00 31.30
CA ARG A 360 -6.64 -18.07 32.43
C ARG A 360 -7.79 -19.03 32.14
N LEU A 361 -8.31 -19.02 30.91
CA LEU A 361 -9.31 -19.98 30.47
C LEU A 361 -8.80 -21.42 30.55
N LYS A 362 -7.59 -21.70 30.05
CA LYS A 362 -6.96 -23.02 30.14
C LYS A 362 -6.79 -23.47 31.59
N ALA A 363 -6.45 -22.55 32.50
CA ALA A 363 -6.38 -22.85 33.93
C ALA A 363 -7.75 -23.29 34.49
N LEU A 364 -8.83 -22.56 34.21
CA LEU A 364 -10.18 -22.93 34.64
C LEU A 364 -10.66 -24.26 34.04
N VAL A 365 -10.34 -24.52 32.77
CA VAL A 365 -10.65 -25.79 32.11
C VAL A 365 -9.86 -26.94 32.74
N SER A 366 -8.60 -26.71 33.13
CA SER A 366 -7.80 -27.73 33.83
C SER A 366 -8.34 -28.09 35.22
N ILE A 367 -9.04 -27.16 35.87
CA ILE A 367 -9.75 -27.38 37.14
C ILE A 367 -11.03 -28.23 36.91
N GLY A 368 -11.52 -28.32 35.67
CA GLY A 368 -12.64 -29.18 35.27
C GLY A 368 -13.89 -28.43 34.79
N TYR A 369 -13.85 -27.11 34.66
CA TYR A 369 -14.98 -26.32 34.16
C TYR A 369 -15.12 -26.40 32.64
N GLU A 370 -16.36 -26.36 32.16
CA GLU A 370 -16.64 -26.31 30.72
C GLU A 370 -16.08 -25.02 30.10
N LYS A 371 -15.51 -25.14 28.91
CA LYS A 371 -14.79 -24.06 28.22
C LYS A 371 -15.66 -22.81 27.98
N GLU A 372 -16.90 -22.98 27.55
CA GLU A 372 -17.81 -21.84 27.31
C GLU A 372 -18.23 -21.15 28.60
N LEU A 373 -18.50 -21.92 29.64
CA LEU A 373 -18.89 -21.42 30.95
C LEU A 373 -17.75 -20.62 31.61
N ALA A 374 -16.54 -21.18 31.59
CA ALA A 374 -15.34 -20.53 32.10
C ALA A 374 -15.00 -19.25 31.32
N ALA A 375 -15.17 -19.27 29.99
CA ALA A 375 -14.93 -18.08 29.17
C ALA A 375 -15.93 -16.96 29.48
N GLU A 376 -17.19 -17.28 29.72
CA GLU A 376 -18.23 -16.30 30.07
C GLU A 376 -18.02 -15.72 31.49
N ALA A 377 -17.63 -16.55 32.45
CA ALA A 377 -17.25 -16.10 33.79
C ALA A 377 -16.06 -15.14 33.75
N LEU A 378 -15.00 -15.48 33.00
CA LEU A 378 -13.85 -14.60 32.78
C LEU A 378 -14.25 -13.31 32.08
N ARG A 379 -15.17 -13.39 31.11
CA ARG A 379 -15.61 -12.21 30.37
C ARG A 379 -16.38 -11.21 31.25
N ARG A 380 -17.22 -11.69 32.17
CA ARG A 380 -17.95 -10.83 33.12
C ARG A 380 -17.01 -10.18 34.14
N ASN A 381 -15.97 -10.91 34.55
CA ASN A 381 -15.07 -10.49 35.62
C ASN A 381 -13.74 -9.90 35.13
N GLU A 382 -13.69 -9.34 33.91
CA GLU A 382 -12.49 -8.66 33.39
C GLU A 382 -11.22 -9.53 33.41
N ASN A 383 -11.39 -10.82 33.09
CA ASN A 383 -10.39 -11.86 33.16
C ASN A 383 -9.87 -12.18 34.57
N ASP A 384 -10.44 -11.67 35.65
CA ASP A 384 -10.03 -12.01 37.02
C ASP A 384 -10.35 -13.48 37.34
N THR A 385 -9.31 -14.31 37.54
CA THR A 385 -9.45 -15.75 37.77
C THR A 385 -10.14 -16.07 39.08
N GLU A 386 -9.91 -15.28 40.12
CA GLU A 386 -10.46 -15.54 41.46
C GLU A 386 -11.95 -15.28 41.47
N LYS A 387 -12.37 -14.10 40.96
CA LYS A 387 -13.78 -13.75 40.83
C LYS A 387 -14.52 -14.67 39.87
N ALA A 388 -13.87 -15.07 38.77
CA ALA A 388 -14.44 -16.06 37.85
C ALA A 388 -14.66 -17.41 38.54
N LEU A 389 -13.74 -17.87 39.39
CA LEU A 389 -13.93 -19.10 40.17
C LEU A 389 -15.06 -18.96 41.18
N ASP A 390 -15.18 -17.82 41.87
CA ASP A 390 -16.26 -17.57 42.82
C ASP A 390 -17.64 -17.65 42.13
N ASP A 391 -17.78 -17.03 40.95
CA ASP A 391 -19.01 -17.08 40.16
C ASP A 391 -19.32 -18.47 39.59
N LEU A 392 -18.29 -19.25 39.28
CA LEU A 392 -18.45 -20.63 38.81
C LEU A 392 -18.84 -21.60 39.95
N THR A 393 -18.38 -21.31 41.17
CA THR A 393 -18.64 -22.13 42.35
C THR A 393 -20.00 -21.82 42.98
N ASN A 394 -20.47 -20.56 42.86
CA ASN A 394 -21.78 -20.17 43.35
C ASN A 394 -22.91 -20.68 42.42
N PRO A 395 -23.87 -21.49 42.92
CA PRO A 395 -24.95 -22.06 42.10
C PRO A 395 -25.86 -21.02 41.45
N GLU A 396 -26.10 -19.88 42.12
CA GLU A 396 -26.95 -18.81 41.58
C GLU A 396 -26.26 -18.11 40.39
N SER A 397 -25.01 -17.67 40.59
CA SER A 397 -24.19 -17.07 39.54
C SER A 397 -24.02 -18.02 38.35
N ASN A 398 -23.66 -19.28 38.60
CA ASN A 398 -23.48 -20.31 37.57
C ASN A 398 -24.75 -20.50 36.72
N SER A 399 -25.92 -20.62 37.36
CA SER A 399 -27.20 -20.74 36.65
C SER A 399 -27.50 -19.53 35.76
N SER A 400 -27.18 -18.33 36.23
CA SER A 400 -27.32 -17.09 35.45
C SER A 400 -26.38 -17.05 34.25
N ILE A 401 -25.14 -17.56 34.38
CA ILE A 401 -24.21 -17.70 33.25
C ILE A 401 -24.78 -18.65 32.19
N GLN A 402 -25.26 -19.83 32.61
CA GLN A 402 -25.80 -20.84 31.70
C GLN A 402 -27.01 -20.33 30.92
N LEU A 403 -27.95 -19.65 31.60
CA LEU A 403 -29.11 -19.05 30.95
C LEU A 403 -28.72 -17.99 29.92
N GLU A 404 -27.72 -17.16 30.23
CA GLU A 404 -27.21 -16.17 29.28
C GLU A 404 -26.59 -16.84 28.05
N ILE A 405 -25.78 -17.89 28.24
CA ILE A 405 -25.17 -18.66 27.14
C ILE A 405 -26.27 -19.23 26.23
N GLU A 406 -27.27 -19.89 26.81
CA GLU A 406 -28.39 -20.44 26.05
C GLU A 406 -29.17 -19.37 25.30
N SER A 407 -29.47 -18.24 25.95
CA SER A 407 -30.19 -17.14 25.32
C SER A 407 -29.43 -16.58 24.11
N ARG A 408 -28.10 -16.46 24.21
CA ARG A 408 -27.24 -16.00 23.12
C ARG A 408 -27.13 -17.02 22.00
N LYS A 409 -27.02 -18.32 22.33
CA LYS A 409 -27.05 -19.40 21.33
C LYS A 409 -28.35 -19.37 20.53
N ARG A 410 -29.50 -19.20 21.20
CA ARG A 410 -30.82 -19.07 20.54
C ARG A 410 -30.87 -17.83 19.64
N LYS A 411 -30.43 -16.66 20.12
CA LYS A 411 -30.36 -15.42 19.31
C LYS A 411 -29.43 -15.55 18.10
N ARG A 412 -28.24 -16.15 18.25
CA ARG A 412 -27.30 -16.42 17.15
C ARG A 412 -27.92 -17.34 16.09
N HIS A 413 -28.60 -18.40 16.52
CA HIS A 413 -29.28 -19.33 15.62
C HIS A 413 -30.43 -18.65 14.85
N GLN A 414 -31.21 -17.80 15.52
CA GLN A 414 -32.26 -17.02 14.87
C GLN A 414 -31.71 -15.99 13.87
N LYS A 415 -30.55 -15.38 14.17
CA LYS A 415 -29.89 -14.47 13.23
C LYS A 415 -29.35 -15.19 11.99
N SER A 416 -28.71 -16.35 12.17
CA SER A 416 -28.20 -17.16 11.06
C SER A 416 -29.32 -17.66 10.16
N THR A 417 -30.43 -18.11 10.73
CA THR A 417 -31.61 -18.52 9.95
C THR A 417 -32.19 -17.34 9.17
N ASN A 418 -32.27 -16.14 9.76
CA ASN A 418 -32.68 -14.94 9.04
C ASN A 418 -31.75 -14.55 7.89
N VAL A 419 -30.42 -14.65 8.07
CA VAL A 419 -29.45 -14.40 6.98
C VAL A 419 -29.62 -15.41 5.85
N ASN A 420 -29.80 -16.69 6.17
CA ASN A 420 -30.07 -17.72 5.16
C ASN A 420 -31.38 -17.45 4.40
N ILE A 421 -32.41 -16.97 5.09
CA ILE A 421 -33.68 -16.56 4.48
C ILE A 421 -33.46 -15.38 3.53
N GLU A 422 -32.72 -14.35 3.96
CA GLU A 422 -32.42 -13.17 3.12
C GLU A 422 -31.59 -13.53 1.88
N GLN A 423 -30.62 -14.43 2.02
CA GLN A 423 -29.80 -14.92 0.92
C GLN A 423 -30.63 -15.72 -0.11
N LEU A 424 -31.61 -16.51 0.34
CA LEU A 424 -32.50 -17.24 -0.57
C LEU A 424 -33.53 -16.30 -1.23
N VAL A 425 -33.99 -15.26 -0.53
CA VAL A 425 -34.86 -14.24 -1.11
C VAL A 425 -34.12 -13.42 -2.17
N SER A 426 -32.83 -13.09 -1.96
CA SER A 426 -32.02 -12.38 -2.97
C SER A 426 -31.73 -13.23 -4.22
N MET A 427 -31.77 -14.57 -4.10
CA MET A 427 -31.73 -15.49 -5.25
C MET A 427 -33.06 -15.57 -6.03
N GLY A 428 -34.11 -14.87 -5.59
CA GLY A 428 -35.39 -14.78 -6.29
C GLY A 428 -36.48 -15.72 -5.77
N PHE A 429 -36.26 -16.44 -4.67
CA PHE A 429 -37.30 -17.26 -4.05
C PHE A 429 -38.29 -16.41 -3.24
N GLU A 430 -39.56 -16.80 -3.25
CA GLU A 430 -40.62 -16.09 -2.53
C GLU A 430 -40.41 -16.20 -1.01
N ARG A 431 -40.44 -15.05 -0.30
CA ARG A 431 -40.15 -14.96 1.14
C ARG A 431 -41.06 -15.87 1.99
N SER A 432 -42.31 -16.06 1.59
CA SER A 432 -43.29 -16.95 2.23
C SER A 432 -42.83 -18.42 2.19
N ALA A 433 -42.47 -18.90 1.00
CA ALA A 433 -41.99 -20.26 0.76
C ALA A 433 -40.65 -20.53 1.45
N VAL A 434 -39.72 -19.56 1.42
CA VAL A 434 -38.40 -19.67 2.08
C VAL A 434 -38.56 -19.82 3.60
N VAL A 435 -39.44 -19.03 4.22
CA VAL A 435 -39.69 -19.12 5.66
C VAL A 435 -40.33 -20.47 6.03
N GLU A 436 -41.26 -20.97 5.21
CA GLU A 436 -41.89 -22.27 5.43
C GLU A 436 -40.90 -23.44 5.29
N ALA A 437 -40.07 -23.41 4.23
CA ALA A 437 -39.02 -24.39 4.03
C ALA A 437 -37.94 -24.32 5.13
N SER A 438 -37.62 -23.11 5.61
CA SER A 438 -36.66 -22.89 6.71
C SER A 438 -37.18 -23.35 8.07
N ARG A 439 -38.51 -23.36 8.32
CA ARG A 439 -39.09 -23.88 9.58
C ARG A 439 -38.86 -25.37 9.77
N ALA A 440 -38.76 -26.11 8.68
CA ALA A 440 -38.52 -27.54 8.72
C ALA A 440 -37.03 -27.91 8.92
N GLY A 441 -36.15 -26.91 9.03
CA GLY A 441 -34.72 -27.07 9.27
C GLY A 441 -33.94 -27.64 8.07
N GLY A 442 -32.62 -27.48 8.11
CA GLY A 442 -31.71 -28.00 7.09
C GLY A 442 -30.61 -27.02 6.69
N SER A 443 -29.62 -27.51 5.94
CA SER A 443 -28.61 -26.64 5.30
C SER A 443 -29.24 -25.79 4.20
N ILE A 444 -28.58 -24.70 3.78
CA ILE A 444 -29.06 -23.83 2.70
C ILE A 444 -29.38 -24.63 1.43
N GLU A 445 -28.54 -25.61 1.09
CA GLU A 445 -28.73 -26.50 -0.06
C GLU A 445 -29.98 -27.38 0.07
N GLN A 446 -30.27 -27.88 1.27
CA GLN A 446 -31.46 -28.70 1.54
C GLN A 446 -32.74 -27.86 1.47
N ILE A 447 -32.70 -26.63 1.98
CA ILE A 447 -33.80 -25.66 1.89
C ILE A 447 -34.05 -25.29 0.42
N MET A 448 -32.99 -25.02 -0.34
CA MET A 448 -33.06 -24.72 -1.77
C MET A 448 -33.63 -25.90 -2.58
N HIS A 449 -33.18 -27.12 -2.33
CA HIS A 449 -33.72 -28.31 -2.99
C HIS A 449 -35.22 -28.50 -2.69
N ARG A 450 -35.67 -28.17 -1.47
CA ARG A 450 -37.09 -28.22 -1.11
C ARG A 450 -37.91 -27.14 -1.82
N LEU A 451 -37.39 -25.92 -1.95
CA LEU A 451 -38.03 -24.83 -2.70
C LEU A 451 -38.17 -25.14 -4.19
N LEU A 452 -37.15 -25.76 -4.79
CA LEU A 452 -37.16 -26.21 -6.18
C LEU A 452 -38.10 -27.40 -6.42
N SER A 453 -38.29 -28.26 -5.42
CA SER A 453 -39.23 -29.38 -5.51
C SER A 453 -40.71 -28.96 -5.40
N GLN A 454 -40.99 -27.81 -4.79
CA GLN A 454 -42.36 -27.28 -4.62
C GLN A 454 -42.87 -26.47 -5.81
N THR A 455 -41.99 -26.08 -6.75
CA THR A 455 -42.33 -25.27 -7.93
C THR A 455 -42.80 -26.09 -9.14
N ALA A 456 -43.00 -27.41 -9.01
CA ALA A 456 -43.66 -28.23 -10.03
C ALA A 456 -45.20 -28.10 -9.93
N PRO A 457 -45.94 -27.87 -11.04
CA PRO A 457 -47.27 -27.28 -10.99
C PRO A 457 -48.36 -28.31 -10.65
N ASN A 458 -49.14 -28.05 -9.59
CA ASN A 458 -50.47 -28.64 -9.40
C ASN A 458 -51.54 -27.60 -9.71
N THR A 459 -52.11 -27.71 -10.90
CA THR A 459 -53.31 -26.99 -11.38
C THR A 459 -54.59 -27.75 -11.02
N SER A 460 -55.49 -27.12 -10.26
CA SER A 460 -56.99 -27.22 -10.33
C SER A 460 -57.59 -26.61 -9.06
N SER A 461 -58.06 -25.35 -9.02
CA SER A 461 -59.28 -24.76 -9.60
C SER A 461 -60.49 -24.71 -8.65
N ALA A 462 -61.17 -23.54 -8.68
CA ALA A 462 -62.50 -23.16 -8.19
C ALA A 462 -62.57 -22.63 -6.72
N ALA A 463 -62.68 -21.32 -6.47
CA ALA A 463 -63.73 -20.32 -6.79
C ALA A 463 -64.77 -20.18 -5.66
N ASN A 464 -64.77 -19.04 -4.96
CA ASN A 464 -65.87 -18.05 -4.95
C ASN A 464 -65.61 -16.92 -3.94
N ASN A 465 -65.88 -15.70 -4.42
CA ASN A 465 -65.96 -14.41 -3.71
C ASN A 465 -67.47 -14.02 -3.69
N PRO A 466 -67.93 -12.84 -3.17
CA PRO A 466 -67.32 -11.84 -2.27
C PRO A 466 -68.34 -11.26 -1.23
N GLU A 467 -68.01 -10.06 -0.69
CA GLU A 467 -68.82 -9.02 -0.02
C GLU A 467 -68.71 -8.97 1.52
N SER A 468 -68.71 -7.83 2.23
CA SER A 468 -68.49 -6.39 1.98
C SER A 468 -68.59 -5.67 3.35
N SER A 469 -67.87 -4.56 3.51
CA SER A 469 -68.26 -3.36 4.31
C SER A 469 -68.16 -3.32 5.86
N SER A 470 -67.17 -2.52 6.32
CA SER A 470 -67.32 -1.24 7.07
C SER A 470 -67.71 -1.18 8.57
N ILE A 471 -67.00 -0.27 9.29
CA ILE A 471 -67.40 0.56 10.45
C ILE A 471 -67.35 -0.14 11.84
N THR A 472 -66.89 0.42 12.98
CA THR A 472 -66.22 1.66 13.40
C THR A 472 -65.87 1.51 14.91
N THR A 473 -64.79 2.18 15.33
CA THR A 473 -64.32 2.57 16.69
C THR A 473 -65.14 2.25 17.95
N THR A 474 -64.44 1.94 19.06
CA THR A 474 -64.27 2.84 20.23
C THR A 474 -63.37 2.24 21.33
N ASN A 475 -62.41 3.06 21.77
CA ASN A 475 -62.05 3.44 23.16
C ASN A 475 -61.74 2.35 24.21
N ASN A 476 -60.82 2.51 25.16
CA ASN A 476 -59.76 3.47 25.52
C ASN A 476 -59.15 2.90 26.83
N VAL A 477 -58.12 3.55 27.38
CA VAL A 477 -57.61 3.49 28.77
C VAL A 477 -56.22 2.83 28.91
N GLY A 478 -55.20 3.70 28.91
CA GLY A 478 -53.92 3.48 29.60
C GLY A 478 -54.06 3.54 31.12
N PRO A 479 -52.96 3.42 31.87
CA PRO A 479 -52.25 4.67 32.14
C PRO A 479 -50.71 4.57 32.07
N SER A 480 -50.17 5.76 31.84
CA SER A 480 -48.78 6.19 31.74
C SER A 480 -48.02 6.15 33.07
N SER A 481 -46.69 6.00 32.99
CA SER A 481 -45.66 6.84 33.65
C SER A 481 -44.29 6.15 33.49
N SER A 482 -43.47 6.61 32.52
CA SER A 482 -42.40 7.61 32.69
C SER A 482 -41.19 7.09 33.46
N ASN A 483 -40.08 6.89 32.76
CA ASN A 483 -38.85 7.63 33.05
C ASN A 483 -37.86 7.53 31.89
N ASP A 484 -37.54 8.71 31.39
CA ASP A 484 -36.50 9.04 30.43
C ASP A 484 -35.11 8.63 30.92
N ASN A 485 -34.24 8.29 29.98
CA ASN A 485 -32.93 8.94 29.83
C ASN A 485 -32.28 8.51 28.50
N GLU A 486 -32.58 9.33 27.48
CA GLU A 486 -31.65 9.93 26.53
C GLU A 486 -30.47 9.08 26.01
N ASN A 487 -30.74 8.38 24.91
CA ASN A 487 -29.75 8.23 23.84
C ASN A 487 -29.51 9.61 23.22
N VAL A 488 -28.38 10.23 23.54
CA VAL A 488 -27.84 11.36 22.78
C VAL A 488 -27.36 10.82 21.44
N ILE A 489 -28.26 10.84 20.45
CA ILE A 489 -27.88 10.88 19.03
C ILE A 489 -27.37 12.30 18.80
N GLY A 490 -26.07 12.47 18.99
CA GLY A 490 -25.34 13.67 18.62
C GLY A 490 -25.27 13.73 17.10
N GLU A 491 -26.14 14.57 16.53
CA GLU A 491 -26.03 15.14 15.19
C GLU A 491 -24.61 15.67 14.98
N SER A 492 -23.78 14.84 14.37
CA SER A 492 -22.41 15.17 14.02
C SER A 492 -22.43 15.53 12.54
N THR A 493 -22.30 16.83 12.31
CA THR A 493 -21.79 17.48 11.10
C THR A 493 -21.10 16.52 10.13
N THR A 494 -21.55 16.57 8.87
CA THR A 494 -20.88 16.05 7.67
C THR A 494 -19.38 16.36 7.68
N GLY A 495 -18.60 15.48 8.29
CA GLY A 495 -17.19 15.26 8.02
C GLY A 495 -17.13 13.90 7.36
N GLU A 496 -16.51 13.86 6.19
CA GLU A 496 -16.24 12.65 5.42
C GLU A 496 -15.77 11.54 6.37
N ILE A 497 -16.59 10.52 6.56
CA ILE A 497 -16.10 9.25 7.07
C ILE A 497 -15.28 8.73 5.90
N GLU A 498 -13.96 8.97 5.94
CA GLU A 498 -12.99 8.40 5.00
C GLU A 498 -13.27 6.89 4.93
N GLU A 499 -13.84 6.44 3.80
CA GLU A 499 -14.12 5.03 3.58
C GLU A 499 -12.77 4.29 3.62
N ARG A 500 -12.59 3.49 4.68
CA ARG A 500 -11.39 2.68 4.88
C ARG A 500 -11.17 1.77 3.67
N ASP A 501 -10.01 1.90 3.04
CA ASP A 501 -9.61 1.00 1.96
C ASP A 501 -8.87 -0.21 2.51
N VAL A 502 -9.63 -1.28 2.70
CA VAL A 502 -9.14 -2.59 3.17
C VAL A 502 -8.21 -3.24 2.13
N GLU A 503 -8.43 -3.00 0.84
CA GLU A 503 -7.58 -3.59 -0.20
C GLU A 503 -6.17 -2.99 -0.15
N MET A 504 -6.06 -1.67 0.02
CA MET A 504 -4.78 -0.98 0.18
C MET A 504 -4.06 -1.37 1.47
N GLU A 505 -4.78 -1.59 2.56
CA GLU A 505 -4.21 -2.11 3.81
C GLU A 505 -3.66 -3.55 3.63
N ASP A 506 -4.42 -4.42 2.97
CA ASP A 506 -4.01 -5.79 2.66
C ASP A 506 -2.75 -5.83 1.79
N GLU A 507 -2.67 -4.95 0.78
CA GLU A 507 -1.49 -4.81 -0.08
C GLU A 507 -0.25 -4.41 0.73
N LEU A 508 -0.36 -3.37 1.58
CA LEU A 508 0.74 -2.90 2.42
C LEU A 508 1.19 -3.96 3.43
N ALA A 509 0.25 -4.68 4.04
CA ALA A 509 0.56 -5.72 5.00
C ALA A 509 1.23 -6.94 4.36
N CYS A 510 0.82 -7.31 3.14
CA CYS A 510 1.42 -8.42 2.39
C CYS A 510 2.86 -8.12 1.91
N GLU A 511 3.22 -6.84 1.77
CA GLU A 511 4.58 -6.41 1.39
C GLU A 511 5.60 -6.56 2.53
N LEU A 512 5.14 -6.60 3.77
CA LEU A 512 5.95 -6.93 4.95
C LEU A 512 6.22 -8.44 5.02
N THR A 513 7.17 -8.90 4.21
CA THR A 513 7.47 -10.35 4.07
C THR A 513 8.13 -10.98 5.30
N GLY A 514 8.69 -10.18 6.21
CA GLY A 514 9.45 -10.67 7.37
C GLY A 514 10.75 -11.42 7.00
N ASP A 515 11.19 -11.30 5.74
CA ASP A 515 12.47 -11.82 5.25
C ASP A 515 13.57 -10.76 5.45
N VAL A 516 14.52 -11.07 6.34
CA VAL A 516 15.66 -10.22 6.69
C VAL A 516 16.56 -9.93 5.49
N PHE A 517 16.58 -10.80 4.47
CA PHE A 517 17.45 -10.64 3.30
C PHE A 517 16.74 -10.07 2.07
N ALA A 518 15.43 -9.80 2.12
CA ALA A 518 14.69 -9.27 0.98
C ALA A 518 15.25 -7.91 0.50
N ASP A 519 15.81 -7.15 1.43
CA ASP A 519 16.43 -5.85 1.18
C ASP A 519 17.79 -5.93 0.49
N TYR A 520 18.43 -7.09 0.58
CA TYR A 520 19.73 -7.40 0.02
C TYR A 520 19.64 -8.20 -1.28
N ASP A 521 18.48 -8.80 -1.56
CA ASP A 521 18.21 -9.54 -2.79
C ASP A 521 17.86 -8.58 -3.95
N ILE A 522 18.90 -7.89 -4.41
CA ILE A 522 18.81 -6.93 -5.50
C ILE A 522 19.08 -7.62 -6.83
N GLU A 523 18.24 -7.36 -7.83
CA GLU A 523 18.56 -7.72 -9.22
C GLU A 523 19.59 -6.74 -9.78
N VAL A 524 20.80 -7.25 -10.03
CA VAL A 524 21.99 -6.44 -10.36
C VAL A 524 22.18 -6.17 -11.86
N SER A 525 21.22 -6.55 -12.70
CA SER A 525 21.34 -6.47 -14.16
C SER A 525 21.50 -5.03 -14.64
N LYS A 526 20.69 -4.11 -14.11
CA LYS A 526 20.73 -2.67 -14.45
C LYS A 526 22.01 -2.01 -13.96
N GLU A 527 22.51 -2.43 -12.80
CA GLU A 527 23.77 -1.98 -12.23
C GLU A 527 24.94 -2.37 -13.13
N GLY A 528 24.96 -3.61 -13.64
CA GLY A 528 25.98 -4.07 -14.58
C GLY A 528 26.00 -3.25 -15.88
N GLU A 529 24.82 -2.96 -16.45
CA GLU A 529 24.70 -2.10 -17.63
C GLU A 529 25.23 -0.68 -17.37
N ALA A 530 24.81 -0.07 -16.25
CA ALA A 530 25.24 1.27 -15.86
C ALA A 530 26.75 1.36 -15.58
N ILE A 531 27.35 0.35 -14.94
CA ILE A 531 28.80 0.29 -14.71
C ILE A 531 29.55 0.34 -16.05
N ASN A 532 29.12 -0.47 -17.01
CA ASN A 532 29.76 -0.51 -18.33
C ASN A 532 29.58 0.81 -19.10
N GLU A 533 28.39 1.41 -19.05
CA GLU A 533 28.10 2.72 -19.66
C GLU A 533 29.05 3.80 -19.11
N TYR A 534 29.12 3.94 -17.78
CA TYR A 534 29.91 5.01 -17.16
C TYR A 534 31.41 4.79 -17.26
N LEU A 535 31.90 3.56 -17.22
CA LEU A 535 33.32 3.28 -17.48
C LEU A 535 33.71 3.67 -18.92
N ALA A 536 32.87 3.34 -19.90
CA ALA A 536 33.09 3.75 -21.29
C ALA A 536 33.07 5.28 -21.46
N LEU A 537 32.15 5.97 -20.77
CA LEU A 537 32.10 7.43 -20.77
C LEU A 537 33.38 8.05 -20.20
N ILE A 538 33.90 7.52 -19.09
CA ILE A 538 35.16 7.99 -18.49
C ILE A 538 36.35 7.76 -19.43
N ASP A 539 36.43 6.58 -20.07
CA ASP A 539 37.48 6.30 -21.03
C ASP A 539 37.40 7.26 -22.24
N SER A 540 36.20 7.62 -22.69
CA SER A 540 36.03 8.61 -23.75
C SER A 540 36.42 10.03 -23.31
N ALA A 541 36.11 10.41 -22.07
CA ALA A 541 36.39 11.74 -21.53
C ALA A 541 37.88 11.97 -21.21
N ILE A 542 38.64 10.90 -20.96
CA ILE A 542 40.09 10.96 -20.70
C ILE A 542 40.92 10.93 -21.99
N ASN A 543 40.35 10.41 -23.08
CA ASN A 543 40.98 10.34 -24.40
C ASN A 543 40.76 11.61 -25.27
N VAL A 544 40.10 12.63 -24.73
CA VAL A 544 39.93 13.98 -25.30
C VAL A 544 40.77 14.95 -24.48
#